data_AF-A0A0S3AL91-F1
#
_entry.id   AF-A0A0S3AL91-F1
#
_cell.length_a   1.000
_cell.length_b   1.000
_cell.length_c   1.000
_cell.angle_alpha   90.00
_cell.angle_beta   90.00
_cell.angle_gamma   90.00
#
_symmetry.space_group_name_H-M   'P 1'
#
loop_
_entity.id
_entity.type
_entity.pdbx_description
1 polymer ?
#
loop_
_entity_poly.entity_id
_entity_poly.type
_entity_poly.pdbx_seq_one_letter_code
_entity_poly.pdbx_strand_id
1 'polypeptide(L)'
;MEGIKTLSAKFHSQFDDHKLFRRLLMLFICFMTYLVTVWAFEFANNNAEHVDGLQLAAIITAVHAPITALTGYLSKLYWEKSK
;
A
#
# COMPACT_ATOMS: atom_id res chain seq x y z
N MET A 1 38.26 8.31 -7.03
CA MET A 1 37.39 8.32 -8.25
C MET A 1 36.59 7.04 -8.43
N GLU A 2 37.02 5.88 -7.93
CA GLU A 2 36.25 4.62 -8.06
C GLU A 2 34.94 4.61 -7.26
N GLY A 3 34.90 5.22 -6.07
CA GLY A 3 33.70 5.28 -5.22
C GLY A 3 32.51 6.02 -5.82
N ILE A 4 32.74 7.03 -6.68
CA ILE A 4 31.66 7.78 -7.34
C ILE A 4 31.07 6.96 -8.50
N LYS A 5 31.91 6.23 -9.22
CA LYS A 5 31.48 5.34 -10.32
C LYS A 5 30.63 4.18 -9.80
N THR A 6 31.00 3.59 -8.65
CA THR A 6 30.22 2.51 -8.02
C THR A 6 28.88 2.98 -7.46
N LEU A 7 28.81 4.22 -6.95
CA LEU A 7 27.56 4.81 -6.46
C LEU A 7 26.59 5.11 -7.61
N SER A 8 27.10 5.65 -8.73
CA SER A 8 26.32 5.85 -9.96
C SER A 8 25.81 4.53 -10.55
N ALA A 9 26.66 3.49 -10.58
CA ALA A 9 26.28 2.16 -11.05
C ALA A 9 25.19 1.52 -10.17
N LYS A 10 25.30 1.65 -8.84
CA LYS A 10 24.25 1.21 -7.91
C LYS A 10 22.94 1.97 -8.14
N PHE A 11 23.00 3.27 -8.40
CA PHE A 11 21.82 4.09 -8.66
C PHE A 11 21.11 3.67 -9.95
N HIS A 12 21.85 3.51 -11.07
CA HIS A 12 21.29 3.02 -12.33
C HIS A 12 20.62 1.64 -12.17
N SER A 13 21.25 0.73 -11.42
CA SER A 13 20.68 -0.60 -11.16
C SER A 13 19.36 -0.60 -10.38
N GLN A 14 19.01 0.50 -9.68
CA GLN A 14 17.70 0.64 -9.04
C GLN A 14 16.58 0.94 -10.06
N PHE A 15 16.93 1.56 -11.20
CA PHE A 15 16.01 1.92 -12.27
C PHE A 15 15.85 0.81 -13.32
N ASP A 16 16.94 0.12 -13.69
CA ASP A 16 16.94 -0.90 -14.76
C ASP A 16 15.90 -2.02 -14.52
N ASP A 17 15.70 -2.40 -13.26
CA ASP A 17 14.76 -3.46 -12.89
C ASP A 17 13.46 -2.95 -12.27
N HIS A 18 13.17 -1.64 -12.33
CA HIS A 18 12.03 -1.02 -11.63
C HIS A 18 12.01 -1.35 -10.11
N LYS A 19 13.17 -1.65 -9.51
CA LYS A 19 13.31 -2.03 -8.09
C LYS A 19 12.88 -0.88 -7.18
N LEU A 20 13.27 0.34 -7.53
CA LEU A 20 12.85 1.54 -6.81
C LEU A 20 11.34 1.74 -6.89
N PHE A 21 10.77 1.60 -8.09
CA PHE A 21 9.34 1.75 -8.32
C PHE A 21 8.53 0.75 -7.50
N ARG A 22 8.93 -0.53 -7.45
CA ARG A 22 8.27 -1.55 -6.61
C ARG A 22 8.28 -1.19 -5.12
N ARG A 23 9.39 -0.66 -4.60
CA ARG A 23 9.48 -0.22 -3.20
C ARG A 23 8.58 0.98 -2.91
N LEU A 24 8.57 1.97 -3.80
CA LEU A 24 7.67 3.12 -3.69
C LEU A 24 6.20 2.71 -3.73
N LEU A 25 5.86 1.73 -4.57
CA LEU A 25 4.52 1.18 -4.66
C LEU A 25 4.08 0.48 -3.35
N MET A 26 5.01 -0.23 -2.69
CA MET A 26 4.76 -0.85 -1.38
C MET A 26 4.56 0.21 -0.27
N LEU A 27 5.30 1.31 -0.30
CA LEU A 27 5.08 2.43 0.62
C LEU A 27 3.74 3.12 0.35
N PHE A 28 3.40 3.31 -0.92
CA PHE A 28 2.14 3.89 -1.34
C PHE A 28 0.94 3.06 -0.89
N ILE A 29 0.97 1.74 -1.05
CA ILE A 29 -0.14 0.88 -0.61
C ILE A 29 -0.29 0.86 0.91
N CYS A 30 0.82 0.94 1.65
CA CYS A 30 0.81 1.08 3.11
C CYS A 30 0.16 2.40 3.54
N PHE A 31 0.51 3.51 2.87
CA PHE A 31 -0.12 4.80 3.09
C PHE A 31 -1.61 4.80 2.75
N MET A 32 -2.01 4.17 1.66
CA MET A 32 -3.42 4.04 1.28
C MET A 32 -4.21 3.20 2.30
N THR A 33 -3.62 2.13 2.82
CA THR A 33 -4.23 1.32 3.89
C THR A 33 -4.47 2.16 5.15
N TYR A 34 -3.49 2.98 5.54
CA TYR A 34 -3.65 3.93 6.65
C TYR A 34 -4.79 4.93 6.38
N LEU A 35 -4.81 5.58 5.22
CA LEU A 35 -5.86 6.56 4.87
C LEU A 35 -7.26 5.95 4.94
N VAL A 36 -7.45 4.77 4.34
CA VAL A 36 -8.74 4.07 4.36
C VAL A 36 -9.14 3.65 5.77
N THR A 37 -8.18 3.28 6.61
CA THR A 37 -8.43 2.98 8.02
C THR A 37 -8.92 4.22 8.78
N VAL A 38 -8.27 5.37 8.58
CA VAL A 38 -8.67 6.64 9.19
C VAL A 38 -10.07 7.05 8.74
N TRP A 39 -10.35 7.01 7.43
CA TRP A 39 -11.67 7.33 6.90
C TRP A 39 -12.76 6.35 7.37
N ALA A 40 -12.43 5.07 7.53
CA ALA A 40 -13.36 4.08 8.08
C ALA A 40 -13.71 4.38 9.54
N PHE A 41 -12.73 4.77 10.37
CA PHE A 41 -13.00 5.17 11.74
C PHE A 41 -13.78 6.48 11.83
N GLU A 42 -13.47 7.45 10.98
CA GLU A 42 -14.22 8.70 10.90
C GLU A 42 -15.67 8.45 10.49
N PHE A 43 -15.89 7.62 9.46
CA PHE A 43 -17.22 7.18 9.05
C PHE A 43 -17.95 6.46 10.19
N ALA A 44 -17.28 5.55 10.88
CA ALA A 44 -17.85 4.82 12.01
C ALA A 44 -18.30 5.75 13.13
N ASN A 45 -17.43 6.68 13.55
CA ASN A 45 -17.73 7.63 14.61
C ASN A 45 -18.87 8.57 14.25
N ASN A 46 -18.93 9.03 13.00
CA ASN A 46 -19.98 9.95 12.53
C ASN A 46 -21.35 9.27 12.34
N ASN A 47 -21.39 7.94 12.24
CA ASN A 47 -22.62 7.18 11.95
C ASN A 47 -23.01 6.19 13.05
N ALA A 48 -22.26 6.11 14.15
CA ALA A 48 -22.45 5.13 15.22
C ALA A 48 -23.86 5.17 15.85
N GLU A 49 -24.51 6.33 15.87
CA GLU A 49 -25.86 6.50 16.43
C GLU A 49 -26.98 6.21 15.42
N HIS A 50 -26.66 6.18 14.12
CA HIS A 50 -27.65 6.18 13.04
C HIS A 50 -27.64 4.90 12.21
N VAL A 51 -26.57 4.12 12.28
CA VAL A 51 -26.34 2.93 11.45
C VAL A 51 -26.08 1.73 12.35
N ASP A 52 -26.80 0.64 12.09
CA ASP A 52 -26.60 -0.62 12.79
C ASP A 52 -25.16 -1.15 12.62
N GLY A 53 -24.63 -1.80 13.66
CA GLY A 53 -23.24 -2.25 13.68
C GLY A 53 -22.90 -3.22 12.55
N LEU A 54 -23.85 -4.07 12.13
CA LEU A 54 -23.63 -4.98 11.01
C LEU A 54 -23.55 -4.23 9.68
N GLN A 55 -24.41 -3.23 9.47
CA GLN A 55 -24.39 -2.39 8.26
C GLN A 55 -23.08 -1.58 8.19
N LEU A 56 -22.64 -1.02 9.32
CA LEU A 56 -21.38 -0.30 9.41
C LEU A 56 -20.18 -1.20 9.03
N ALA A 57 -20.14 -2.41 9.59
CA ALA A 57 -19.10 -3.40 9.28
C ALA A 57 -19.11 -3.79 7.79
N ALA A 58 -20.30 -3.97 7.20
CA ALA A 58 -20.43 -4.28 5.78
C ALA A 58 -19.88 -3.15 4.88
N ILE A 59 -20.21 -1.90 5.19
CA ILE A 59 -19.71 -0.72 4.45
C ILE A 59 -18.19 -0.60 4.57
N ILE A 60 -17.67 -0.66 5.81
CA ILE A 60 -16.22 -0.57 6.06
C ILE A 60 -15.47 -1.69 5.34
N THR A 61 -16.01 -2.91 5.37
CA THR A 61 -15.44 -4.06 4.66
C THR A 61 -15.46 -3.86 3.15
N ALA A 62 -16.55 -3.34 2.59
CA ALA A 62 -16.65 -3.06 1.16
C ALA A 62 -15.60 -2.04 0.68
N VAL A 63 -15.30 -1.03 1.50
CA VAL A 63 -14.25 -0.04 1.22
C VAL A 63 -12.85 -0.63 1.40
N HIS A 64 -12.64 -1.48 2.41
CA HIS A 64 -11.33 -2.11 2.66
C HIS A 64 -10.98 -3.20 1.64
N ALA A 65 -11.97 -3.97 1.15
CA ALA A 65 -11.77 -5.10 0.24
C ALA A 65 -10.86 -4.79 -0.97
N PRO A 66 -11.07 -3.72 -1.77
CA PRO A 66 -10.20 -3.41 -2.90
C PRO A 66 -8.76 -3.08 -2.48
N ILE A 67 -8.57 -2.36 -1.37
CA ILE A 67 -7.24 -2.04 -0.85
C ILE A 67 -6.54 -3.32 -0.39
N THR A 68 -7.23 -4.19 0.35
CA THR A 68 -6.69 -5.47 0.79
C THR A 68 -6.30 -6.37 -0.39
N ALA A 69 -7.14 -6.43 -1.43
CA ALA A 69 -6.84 -7.19 -2.65
C ALA A 69 -5.60 -6.63 -3.36
N LEU A 70 -5.50 -5.31 -3.50
CA LEU A 70 -4.35 -4.64 -4.10
C LEU A 70 -3.07 -4.88 -3.27
N THR A 71 -3.13 -4.76 -1.94
CA THR A 71 -2.02 -5.07 -1.04
C THR A 71 -1.52 -6.50 -1.22
N GLY A 72 -2.44 -7.47 -1.31
CA GLY A 72 -2.09 -8.86 -1.55
C GLY A 72 -1.40 -9.07 -2.90
N TYR A 73 -1.95 -8.49 -3.97
CA TYR A 73 -1.37 -8.55 -5.31
C TYR A 73 0.04 -7.94 -5.36
N LEU A 74 0.23 -6.75 -4.79
CA LEU A 74 1.52 -6.06 -4.78
C LEU A 74 2.56 -6.76 -3.91
N SER A 75 2.16 -7.32 -2.77
CA SER A 75 3.05 -8.10 -1.91
C SER A 75 3.56 -9.35 -2.61
N LYS A 76 2.67 -10.05 -3.35
CA LYS A 76 3.05 -11.20 -4.18
C LYS A 76 4.04 -10.78 -5.28
N LEU A 77 3.73 -9.72 -6.02
CA LEU A 77 4.60 -9.20 -7.07
C LEU A 77 5.99 -8.80 -6.53
N TYR A 78 6.03 -8.18 -5.35
CA TYR A 78 7.27 -7.81 -4.68
C TYR A 78 8.11 -9.04 -4.32
N TRP A 79 7.49 -10.08 -3.76
CA TRP A 79 8.17 -11.31 -3.36
C TRP A 79 8.72 -12.09 -4.56
N GLU A 80 7.92 -12.27 -5.62
CA GLU A 80 8.32 -13.02 -6.82
C GLU A 80 9.48 -12.37 -7.58
N LYS A 81 9.54 -11.04 -7.59
CA LYS A 81 10.58 -10.25 -8.30
C LYS A 81 11.79 -9.91 -7.43
N SER A 82 11.80 -10.34 -6.17
CA SER A 82 12.91 -10.11 -5.24
C SER A 82 13.70 -11.39 -4.93
N LYS A 83 13.27 -12.54 -5.45
CA LYS A 83 14.11 -13.74 -5.66
C LYS A 83 14.93 -13.59 -6.93
#